data_AF-A0A0M8PRP3-F1
#
_entry.id   AF-A0A0M8PRP3-F1
#
_cell.length_a   1.000
_cell.length_b   1.000
_cell.length_c   1.000
_cell.angle_alpha   90.00
_cell.angle_beta   90.00
_cell.angle_gamma   90.00
#
_symmetry.space_group_name_H-M   'P 1'
#
loop_
_entity.id
_entity.type
_entity.pdbx_description
1 polymer ?
#
loop_
_entity_poly.entity_id
_entity_poly.type
_entity_poly.pdbx_seq_one_letter_code
_entity_poly.pdbx_strand_id
1 'polypeptide(L)' 'MNKYTGEFHVQSAGSDKIFVGDHVRCSWNSKGDSGGCWHGELTRITSRGIYIDVGNKRDKYVCFADIQELSLTA' A
#
# COMPACT_ATOMS: atom_id res chain seq x y z
N MET A 1 -10.26 3.09 18.63
CA MET A 1 -9.06 2.94 17.78
C MET A 1 -9.20 3.92 16.63
N ASN A 2 -8.36 4.96 16.58
CA ASN A 2 -8.48 6.01 15.57
C ASN A 2 -7.91 5.48 14.24
N LYS A 3 -8.78 5.21 13.27
CA LYS A 3 -8.38 4.79 11.93
C LYS A 3 -7.84 6.02 11.17
N TYR A 4 -6.55 6.01 10.88
CA TYR A 4 -5.94 6.99 9.96
C TYR A 4 -6.40 6.67 8.54
N THR A 5 -6.77 7.70 7.78
CA THR A 5 -7.22 7.58 6.38
C THR A 5 -6.26 8.31 5.46
N GLY A 6 -5.99 7.74 4.28
CA GLY A 6 -5.25 8.39 3.20
C GLY A 6 -6.05 8.28 1.90
N GLU A 7 -6.31 9.40 1.23
CA GLU A 7 -6.91 9.40 -0.09
C GLU A 7 -5.81 9.22 -1.15
N PHE A 8 -6.00 8.24 -2.04
CA PHE A 8 -5.05 7.91 -3.10
C PHE A 8 -5.58 8.33 -4.46
N HIS A 9 -4.73 9.01 -5.24
CA HIS A 9 -4.98 9.36 -6.65
C HIS A 9 -4.15 8.49 -7.61
N VAL A 10 -3.81 7.26 -7.20
CA VAL A 10 -3.28 6.24 -8.11
C VAL A 10 -4.49 5.56 -8.74
N GLN A 11 -4.41 5.29 -10.03
CA GLN A 11 -5.48 4.85 -10.94
C GLN A 11 -6.30 3.65 -10.40
N SER A 12 -7.20 3.94 -9.46
CA SER A 12 -8.20 3.00 -8.95
C SER A 12 -9.46 3.13 -9.79
N ALA A 13 -10.03 2.00 -10.17
CA ALA A 13 -11.32 1.94 -10.84
C ALA A 13 -12.51 2.34 -9.92
N GLY A 14 -12.25 2.85 -8.72
CA GLY A 14 -13.26 3.29 -7.76
C GLY A 14 -12.66 4.15 -6.66
N SER A 15 -13.53 4.87 -5.95
CA SER A 15 -13.23 5.67 -4.75
C SER A 15 -12.86 4.79 -3.53
N ASP A 16 -11.97 3.83 -3.73
CA ASP A 16 -11.57 2.87 -2.71
C ASP A 16 -10.64 3.57 -1.72
N LYS A 17 -11.08 3.62 -0.46
CA LYS A 17 -10.27 4.12 0.67
C LYS A 17 -9.60 2.93 1.33
N ILE A 18 -8.32 3.08 1.64
CA ILE A 18 -7.56 2.09 2.41
C ILE A 18 -7.41 2.57 3.86
N PHE A 19 -7.36 1.62 4.78
CA PHE A 19 -7.20 1.84 6.21
C PHE A 19 -6.10 0.94 6.77
N VAL A 20 -5.50 1.37 7.88
CA VAL A 20 -4.65 0.47 8.68
C VAL A 20 -5.48 -0.74 9.12
N GLY A 21 -4.94 -1.94 8.91
CA GLY A 21 -5.58 -3.24 9.13
C GLY A 21 -6.17 -3.88 7.87
N ASP A 22 -6.26 -3.14 6.75
CA ASP A 22 -6.75 -3.73 5.50
C ASP A 22 -5.70 -4.64 4.88
N HIS A 23 -6.15 -5.78 4.34
CA HIS A 23 -5.32 -6.64 3.51
C HIS A 23 -5.30 -6.10 2.09
N VAL A 24 -4.09 -5.93 1.56
CA VAL A 24 -3.86 -5.32 0.25
C VAL A 24 -2.91 -6.14 -0.61
N ARG A 25 -3.10 -6.01 -1.92
CA ARG A 25 -2.12 -6.32 -2.94
C ARG A 25 -1.59 -5.01 -3.51
N CYS A 26 -0.27 -4.80 -3.40
CA CYS A 26 0.41 -3.61 -3.89
C CYS A 26 1.45 -3.98 -4.95
N SER A 27 1.21 -3.55 -6.19
CA SER A 27 2.18 -3.60 -7.29
C SER A 27 2.91 -2.26 -7.37
N TRP A 28 4.24 -2.27 -7.40
CA TRP A 28 5.05 -1.07 -7.38
C TRP A 28 6.26 -1.17 -8.30
N ASN A 29 6.74 -0.02 -8.76
CA ASN A 29 7.93 0.10 -9.57
C ASN A 29 8.68 1.38 -9.18
N SER A 30 9.82 1.22 -8.51
CA SER A 30 10.70 2.32 -8.16
C SER A 30 11.68 2.55 -9.31
N LYS A 31 11.84 3.80 -9.76
CA LYS A 31 12.76 4.14 -10.85
C LYS A 31 14.19 3.69 -10.50
N GLY A 32 14.66 2.63 -11.17
CA GLY A 32 16.01 2.11 -11.03
C GLY A 32 16.12 0.76 -10.30
N ASP A 33 15.03 0.27 -9.71
CA ASP A 33 14.95 -1.08 -9.12
C ASP A 33 13.95 -1.95 -9.87
N SER A 34 14.19 -3.26 -9.88
CA SER A 34 13.19 -4.24 -10.32
C SER A 34 11.95 -4.12 -9.42
N GLY A 35 10.85 -3.61 -9.95
CA GLY A 35 9.57 -3.52 -9.24
C GLY A 35 9.09 -4.87 -8.68
N GLY A 36 8.03 -4.83 -7.89
CA GLY A 36 7.52 -6.01 -7.20
C GLY A 36 6.03 -5.96 -6.89
N CYS A 37 5.52 -7.09 -6.43
CA CYS A 37 4.15 -7.23 -5.93
C CYS A 37 4.20 -7.76 -4.50
N TRP A 38 3.62 -7.01 -3.56
CA TRP A 38 3.54 -7.38 -2.14
C TRP A 38 2.09 -7.58 -1.72
N HIS A 39 1.83 -8.66 -0.99
CA HIS A 39 0.51 -8.99 -0.43
C HIS A 39 0.64 -9.03 1.08
N GLY A 40 -0.25 -8.36 1.80
CA GLY A 40 -0.16 -8.29 3.26
C GLY A 40 -1.10 -7.27 3.89
N GLU A 41 -0.97 -7.08 5.20
CA GLU A 41 -1.80 -6.14 5.97
C GLU A 41 -1.16 -4.75 6.01
N LEU A 42 -1.97 -3.70 5.85
CA LEU A 42 -1.53 -2.32 6.05
C LEU A 42 -1.29 -2.04 7.54
N THR A 43 -0.03 -1.90 7.95
CA THR A 43 0.31 -1.58 9.34
C THR A 43 0.35 -0.09 9.61
N ARG A 44 0.65 0.73 8.58
CA ARG A 44 0.76 2.18 8.71
C ARG A 44 0.59 2.90 7.39
N ILE A 45 -0.09 4.05 7.44
CA ILE A 45 -0.24 4.98 6.33
C ILE A 45 0.44 6.31 6.72
N THR A 46 1.20 6.89 5.81
CA THR A 46 1.86 8.19 5.98
C THR A 46 1.47 9.13 4.84
N SER A 47 1.90 10.39 4.90
CA SER A 47 1.69 11.34 3.80
C SER A 47 2.45 11.00 2.51
N ARG A 48 3.41 10.07 2.54
CA ARG A 48 4.28 9.73 1.40
C ARG A 48 4.12 8.30 0.89
N GLY A 49 3.53 7.42 1.69
CA GLY A 49 3.64 5.99 1.47
C GLY A 49 2.88 5.15 2.49
N ILE A 50 2.84 3.86 2.22
CA ILE A 50 2.24 2.82 3.08
C ILE A 50 3.31 1.84 3.56
N TYR A 51 3.04 1.22 4.71
CA TYR A 51 3.77 0.10 5.25
C TYR A 51 2.86 -1.13 5.21
N ILE A 52 3.40 -2.24 4.70
CA ILE A 52 2.69 -3.52 4.52
C ILE A 52 3.44 -4.60 5.28
N ASP A 53 2.77 -5.30 6.20
CA ASP A 53 3.28 -6.54 6.79
C ASP A 53 3.04 -7.69 5.81
N VAL A 54 4.14 -8.22 5.26
CA VAL A 54 4.15 -9.34 4.30
C VAL A 54 4.57 -10.66 4.96
N GLY A 55 4.45 -10.79 6.29
CA GLY A 55 4.87 -11.98 7.04
C GLY A 55 6.39 -12.09 7.24
N ASN A 56 7.11 -10.97 7.10
CA ASN A 56 8.56 -10.90 7.31
C ASN A 56 8.88 -10.20 8.64
N LYS A 57 10.13 -10.29 9.11
CA LYS A 57 10.57 -9.63 10.37
C LYS A 57 10.40 -8.10 10.40
N ARG A 58 10.14 -7.46 9.26
CA ARG A 58 9.94 -6.00 9.12
C ARG A 58 8.96 -5.68 7.99
N ASP A 59 8.12 -4.69 8.25
CA ASP A 59 7.20 -4.09 7.29
C ASP A 59 7.93 -3.60 6.05
N LYS A 60 7.24 -3.71 4.92
CA LYS A 60 7.71 -3.22 3.64
C LYS A 60 7.09 -1.86 3.35
N TYR A 61 7.94 -0.87 3.05
CA TYR A 61 7.51 0.47 2.73
C TYR A 61 7.39 0.65 1.21
N VAL A 62 6.27 1.24 0.75
CA VAL A 62 6.08 1.66 -0.64
C VAL A 62 5.69 3.13 -0.68
N CYS A 63 6.39 3.93 -1.49
CA CYS A 63 6.03 5.31 -1.77
C CYS A 63 4.83 5.38 -2.71
N PHE A 64 3.89 6.30 -2.48
CA PHE A 64 2.71 6.44 -3.34
C PHE A 64 3.05 6.74 -4.80
N ALA A 65 4.15 7.47 -5.03
CA ALA A 65 4.62 7.78 -6.38
C ALA A 65 5.14 6.55 -7.16
N ASP A 66 5.48 5.47 -6.44
CA ASP A 66 6.00 4.23 -7.04
C ASP A 66 4.93 3.14 -7.15
N ILE A 67 3.73 3.36 -6.59
CA ILE A 67 2.62 2.41 -6.68
C ILE A 67 2.02 2.48 -8.08
N GLN A 68 2.01 1.34 -8.76
CA GLN A 68 1.33 1.17 -10.04
C GLN A 68 -0.12 0.75 -9.84
N GLU A 69 -0.35 -0.14 -8.86
CA GLU A 69 -1.66 -0.65 -8.52
C GLU A 69 -1.72 -0.98 -7.02
N LEU A 70 -2.83 -0.63 -6.37
CA LEU A 70 -3.14 -1.03 -5.01
C LEU A 70 -4.59 -1.49 -4.96
N SER A 71 -4.81 -2.75 -4.59
CA SER A 71 -6.14 -3.35 -4.47
C SER A 71 -6.37 -3.93 -3.07
N LEU A 72 -7.59 -3.79 -2.58
CA LEU A 72 -8.05 -4.47 -1.37
C LEU A 72 -8.29 -5.95 -1.70
N THR A 73 -7.84 -6.84 -0.82
CA THR A 73 -8.09 -8.27 -0.92
C THR A 73 -9.08 -8.68 0.17
N ALA A 74 -10.15 -9.36 -0.24
CA ALA A 74 -11.18 -9.89 0.66
C ALA A 74 -10.67 -11.06 1.53
#